data_AF-A0A849MBD2-F1
#
_entry.id   AF-A0A849MBD2-F1
#
_cell.length_a   1.000
_cell.length_b   1.000
_cell.length_c   1.000
_cell.angle_alpha   90.00
_cell.angle_beta   90.00
_cell.angle_gamma   90.00
#
_symmetry.space_group_name_H-M   'P 1'
#
loop_
_entity.id
_entity.type
_entity.pdbx_description
1 polymer ?
#
loop_
_entity_poly.entity_id
_entity_poly.type
_entity_poly.pdbx_seq_one_letter_code
_entity_poly.pdbx_strand_id
1 'polypeptide(L)'
;MTSYYKKLDELKVKLFRLHFLLTEEQTEQAIADGVEQFQICFSQAMECLDFFIETEYKQKAESNDHLLQLSLEHKLFNQSMIDSMKKMLADYDLVQKGKNIEKIYPVIKESYARYLQMVLDMLTHMGEEAEEE
;
A
#
# COMPACT_ATOMS: atom_id res chain seq x y z
N MET A 1 -9.59 -1.30 -21.89
CA MET A 1 -9.22 -0.65 -20.63
C MET A 1 -8.37 -1.61 -19.85
N THR A 2 -7.10 -1.25 -19.68
CA THR A 2 -6.05 -2.04 -19.03
C THR A 2 -6.52 -2.48 -17.63
N SER A 3 -6.39 -3.78 -17.36
CA SER A 3 -6.78 -4.46 -16.11
C SER A 3 -6.33 -3.74 -14.81
N TYR A 4 -5.29 -2.92 -14.94
CA TYR A 4 -4.63 -2.15 -13.88
C TYR A 4 -5.48 -1.01 -13.28
N TYR A 5 -6.14 -0.17 -14.10
CA TYR A 5 -6.93 0.96 -13.59
C TYR A 5 -8.12 0.50 -12.74
N LYS A 6 -8.72 -0.64 -13.11
CA LYS A 6 -9.79 -1.26 -12.32
C LYS A 6 -9.29 -1.73 -10.94
N LYS A 7 -8.07 -2.28 -10.87
CA LYS A 7 -7.45 -2.69 -9.60
C LYS A 7 -7.16 -1.49 -8.71
N LEU A 8 -6.70 -0.38 -9.30
CA LEU A 8 -6.49 0.88 -8.62
C LEU A 8 -7.79 1.46 -8.02
N ASP A 9 -8.88 1.47 -8.79
CA ASP A 9 -10.18 1.93 -8.30
C ASP A 9 -10.71 1.04 -7.15
N GLU A 10 -10.57 -0.28 -7.27
CA GLU A 10 -10.94 -1.22 -6.20
C GLU A 10 -10.10 -1.00 -4.93
N LEU A 11 -8.80 -0.71 -5.08
CA LEU A 11 -7.90 -0.39 -3.98
C LEU A 11 -8.32 0.91 -3.29
N LYS A 12 -8.69 1.94 -4.07
CA LYS A 12 -9.18 3.22 -3.54
C LYS A 12 -10.42 3.05 -2.64
N VAL A 13 -11.39 2.22 -3.04
CA VAL A 13 -12.56 1.91 -2.20
C VAL A 13 -12.15 1.23 -0.89
N LYS A 14 -11.20 0.28 -0.96
CA LYS A 14 -10.72 -0.45 0.22
C LYS A 14 -9.95 0.44 1.18
N LEU A 15 -9.19 1.40 0.66
CA LEU A 15 -8.52 2.44 1.45
C LEU A 15 -9.50 3.33 2.21
N PHE A 16 -10.62 3.72 1.59
CA PHE A 16 -11.67 4.48 2.28
C PHE A 16 -12.29 3.66 3.42
N ARG A 17 -12.49 2.35 3.21
CA ARG A 17 -12.94 1.46 4.28
C ARG A 17 -11.91 1.35 5.41
N LEU A 18 -10.63 1.21 5.07
CA LEU A 18 -9.54 1.19 6.04
C LEU A 18 -9.46 2.49 6.84
N HIS A 19 -9.64 3.65 6.17
CA HIS A 19 -9.71 4.95 6.81
C HIS A 19 -10.75 4.96 7.92
N PHE A 20 -11.99 4.61 7.55
CA PHE A 20 -13.12 4.59 8.47
C PHE A 20 -12.87 3.68 9.69
N LEU A 21 -12.34 2.48 9.46
CA LEU A 21 -12.02 1.52 10.53
C LEU A 21 -10.91 1.98 11.49
N LEU A 22 -10.07 2.93 11.08
CA LEU A 22 -8.96 3.44 11.89
C LEU A 22 -9.28 4.78 12.58
N THR A 23 -10.26 5.53 12.07
CA THR A 23 -10.65 6.84 12.59
C THR A 23 -11.84 6.80 13.56
N GLU A 24 -12.75 5.83 13.43
CA GLU A 24 -13.96 5.71 14.26
C GLU A 24 -13.74 4.96 15.60
N GLU A 25 -14.80 4.84 16.42
CA GLU A 25 -14.77 4.16 17.73
C GLU A 25 -14.22 2.72 17.64
N GLN A 26 -13.26 2.43 18.54
CA GLN A 26 -12.52 1.18 18.55
C GLN A 26 -13.28 0.07 19.27
N THR A 27 -14.15 -0.60 18.54
CA THR A 27 -14.68 -1.91 18.96
C THR A 27 -13.67 -3.01 18.65
N GLU A 28 -13.69 -4.12 19.40
CA GLU A 28 -12.83 -5.28 19.13
C GLU A 28 -12.98 -5.79 17.68
N GLN A 29 -14.22 -5.76 17.15
CA GLN A 29 -14.50 -6.07 15.76
C GLN A 29 -13.86 -5.07 14.78
N ALA A 30 -13.96 -3.77 15.03
CA ALA A 30 -13.35 -2.75 14.17
C ALA A 30 -11.81 -2.83 14.15
N ILE A 31 -11.21 -3.25 15.26
CA ILE A 31 -9.77 -3.49 15.36
C ILE A 31 -9.39 -4.68 14.46
N ALA A 32 -10.08 -5.81 14.59
CA ALA A 32 -9.83 -7.00 13.75
C ALA A 32 -10.04 -6.69 12.25
N ASP A 33 -11.16 -6.06 11.91
CA ASP A 33 -11.48 -5.65 10.54
C ASP A 33 -10.44 -4.66 10.00
N GLY A 34 -9.97 -3.72 10.81
CA GLY A 34 -8.96 -2.75 10.41
C GLY A 34 -7.61 -3.39 10.12
N VAL A 35 -7.22 -4.39 10.91
CA VAL A 35 -6.00 -5.18 10.68
C VAL A 35 -6.11 -5.98 9.37
N GLU A 36 -7.22 -6.71 9.18
CA GLU A 36 -7.46 -7.48 7.95
C GLU A 36 -7.46 -6.55 6.73
N GLN A 37 -8.16 -5.43 6.83
CA GLN A 37 -8.29 -4.51 5.72
C GLN A 37 -6.97 -3.80 5.38
N PHE A 38 -6.12 -3.54 6.37
CA PHE A 38 -4.74 -3.09 6.14
C PHE A 38 -3.94 -4.13 5.34
N GLN A 39 -4.01 -5.42 5.70
CA GLN A 39 -3.30 -6.47 4.98
C GLN A 39 -3.74 -6.56 3.51
N ILE A 40 -5.06 -6.50 3.28
CA ILE A 40 -5.63 -6.54 1.94
C ILE A 40 -5.15 -5.35 1.11
N CYS A 41 -5.29 -4.13 1.65
CA CYS A 41 -4.89 -2.93 0.91
C CYS A 41 -3.38 -2.98 0.62
N PHE A 42 -2.55 -3.33 1.61
CA PHE A 42 -1.09 -3.30 1.47
C PHE A 42 -0.61 -4.30 0.42
N SER A 43 -1.11 -5.55 0.46
CA SER A 43 -0.80 -6.57 -0.54
C SER A 43 -1.17 -6.10 -1.94
N GLN A 44 -2.38 -5.57 -2.10
CA GLN A 44 -2.87 -5.12 -3.40
C GLN A 44 -2.12 -3.90 -3.93
N ALA A 45 -1.70 -2.98 -3.07
CA ALA A 45 -0.84 -1.88 -3.45
C ALA A 45 0.50 -2.41 -4.00
N MET A 46 1.17 -3.29 -3.26
CA MET A 46 2.46 -3.88 -3.69
C MET A 46 2.33 -4.67 -5.00
N GLU A 47 1.26 -5.43 -5.19
CA GLU A 47 0.96 -6.12 -6.45
C GLU A 47 0.74 -5.15 -7.61
N CYS A 48 0.04 -4.02 -7.37
CA CYS A 48 -0.15 -3.00 -8.39
C CYS A 48 1.17 -2.33 -8.77
N LEU A 49 2.04 -2.07 -7.79
CA LEU A 49 3.37 -1.50 -8.01
C LEU A 49 4.25 -2.47 -8.83
N ASP A 50 4.29 -3.74 -8.47
CA ASP A 50 5.05 -4.77 -9.18
C ASP A 50 4.58 -4.89 -10.63
N PHE A 51 3.26 -4.98 -10.84
CA PHE A 51 2.68 -5.05 -12.18
C PHE A 51 3.02 -3.83 -13.03
N PHE A 52 3.02 -2.63 -12.45
CA PHE A 52 3.39 -1.40 -13.16
C PHE A 52 4.87 -1.37 -13.51
N ILE A 53 5.75 -1.75 -12.57
CA ILE A 53 7.19 -1.83 -12.85
C ILE A 53 7.48 -2.84 -13.98
N GLU A 54 6.79 -3.99 -13.98
CA GLU A 54 6.90 -4.99 -15.04
C GLU A 54 6.34 -4.49 -16.38
N THR A 55 5.24 -3.73 -16.35
CA THR A 55 4.57 -3.27 -17.57
C THR A 55 5.28 -2.08 -18.20
N GLU A 56 5.60 -1.05 -17.43
CA GLU A 56 6.16 0.22 -17.92
C GLU A 56 7.68 0.14 -18.09
N TYR A 57 8.39 -0.47 -17.13
CA TYR A 57 9.86 -0.50 -17.15
C TYR A 57 10.44 -1.85 -17.58
N LYS A 58 9.60 -2.86 -17.84
CA LYS A 58 10.02 -4.21 -18.27
C LYS A 58 11.00 -4.87 -17.31
N GLN A 59 10.88 -4.56 -16.02
CA GLN A 59 11.69 -5.13 -14.95
C GLN A 59 10.84 -5.95 -14.00
N LYS A 60 11.40 -7.03 -13.46
CA LYS A 60 10.72 -7.90 -12.52
C LYS A 60 11.38 -7.78 -11.16
N ALA A 61 10.60 -7.44 -10.14
CA ALA A 61 11.11 -7.46 -8.77
C ALA A 61 11.27 -8.91 -8.30
N GLU A 62 12.33 -9.16 -7.54
CA GLU A 62 12.63 -10.47 -6.95
C GLU A 62 12.16 -10.56 -5.49
N SER A 63 11.84 -9.41 -4.89
CA SER A 63 11.37 -9.25 -3.53
C SER A 63 10.69 -7.89 -3.36
N ASN A 64 9.97 -7.69 -2.26
CA ASN A 64 9.39 -6.39 -1.94
C ASN A 64 10.48 -5.31 -1.76
N ASP A 65 11.64 -5.64 -1.18
CA ASP A 65 12.75 -4.69 -1.07
C ASP A 65 13.31 -4.30 -2.45
N HIS A 66 13.44 -5.25 -3.36
CA HIS A 66 13.86 -4.99 -4.73
C HIS A 66 12.82 -4.11 -5.45
N LEU A 67 11.52 -4.36 -5.25
CA LEU A 67 10.45 -3.54 -5.82
C LEU A 67 10.53 -2.08 -5.37
N LEU A 68 10.75 -1.85 -4.06
CA LEU A 68 10.92 -0.50 -3.51
C LEU A 68 12.18 0.18 -4.05
N GLN A 69 13.27 -0.56 -4.26
CA GLN A 69 14.47 -0.04 -4.88
C GLN A 69 14.21 0.38 -6.35
N LEU A 70 13.56 -0.46 -7.15
CA LEU A 70 13.18 -0.12 -8.52
C LEU A 70 12.29 1.12 -8.57
N SER A 71 11.37 1.26 -7.62
CA SER A 71 10.48 2.42 -7.53
C SER A 71 11.23 3.72 -7.24
N LEU A 72 12.33 3.65 -6.47
CA LEU A 72 13.24 4.78 -6.24
C LEU A 72 14.07 5.10 -7.49
N GLU A 73 14.60 4.08 -8.15
CA GLU A 73 15.43 4.20 -9.36
C GLU A 73 14.66 4.88 -10.49
N HIS A 74 13.39 4.51 -10.66
CA HIS A 74 12.47 5.12 -11.64
C HIS A 74 11.81 6.41 -11.17
N LYS A 75 12.19 6.91 -9.99
CA LYS A 75 11.67 8.16 -9.41
C LYS A 75 10.15 8.19 -9.23
N LEU A 76 9.52 7.01 -9.05
CA LEU A 76 8.11 6.93 -8.69
C LEU A 76 7.86 7.49 -7.30
N PHE A 77 8.81 7.27 -6.40
CA PHE A 77 8.78 7.77 -5.03
C PHE A 77 10.13 8.36 -4.63
N ASN A 78 10.09 9.32 -3.70
CA ASN A 78 11.30 9.84 -3.06
C ASN A 78 11.79 8.93 -1.93
N GLN A 79 13.01 9.15 -1.46
CA GLN A 79 13.62 8.33 -0.40
C GLN A 79 12.78 8.30 0.89
N SER A 80 12.19 9.43 1.29
CA SER A 80 11.36 9.50 2.51
C SER A 80 10.12 8.62 2.42
N MET A 81 9.53 8.51 1.22
CA MET A 81 8.41 7.62 0.98
C MET A 81 8.87 6.16 1.02
N ILE A 82 9.97 5.82 0.34
CA ILE A 82 10.54 4.46 0.37
C ILE A 82 10.85 4.00 1.81
N ASP A 83 11.42 4.87 2.65
CA ASP A 83 11.70 4.55 4.05
C ASP A 83 10.40 4.28 4.84
N SER A 84 9.34 5.03 4.53
CA SER A 84 8.00 4.77 5.08
C SER A 84 7.46 3.42 4.57
N MET A 85 7.62 3.09 3.29
CA MET A 85 7.20 1.82 2.70
C MET A 85 7.91 0.63 3.33
N LYS A 86 9.22 0.74 3.60
CA LYS A 86 9.99 -0.29 4.30
C LYS A 86 9.50 -0.51 5.72
N LYS A 87 9.21 0.58 6.45
CA LYS A 87 8.61 0.46 7.78
C LYS A 87 7.25 -0.23 7.72
N MET A 88 6.42 0.12 6.76
CA MET A 88 5.11 -0.50 6.56
C MET A 88 5.19 -1.97 6.14
N LEU A 89 6.21 -2.34 5.35
CA LEU A 89 6.48 -3.73 5.01
C LEU A 89 6.85 -4.55 6.26
N ALA A 90 7.67 -3.98 7.14
CA ALA A 90 7.96 -4.59 8.44
C ALA A 90 6.71 -4.70 9.32
N ASP A 91 5.87 -3.66 9.37
CA ASP A 91 4.59 -3.68 10.08
C ASP A 91 3.66 -4.77 9.51
N TYR A 92 3.55 -4.88 8.18
CA TYR A 92 2.79 -5.92 7.48
C TYR A 92 3.30 -7.33 7.80
N ASP A 93 4.61 -7.53 7.80
CA ASP A 93 5.27 -8.78 8.19
C ASP A 93 4.94 -9.17 9.64
N LEU A 94 4.93 -8.19 10.55
CA LEU A 94 4.52 -8.39 11.95
C LEU A 94 3.04 -8.76 12.05
N VAL A 95 2.18 -8.16 11.22
CA VAL A 95 0.75 -8.52 11.15
C VAL A 95 0.58 -9.96 10.66
N GLN A 96 1.25 -10.34 9.58
CA GLN A 96 1.19 -11.69 9.01
C GLN A 96 1.68 -12.76 9.99
N LYS A 97 2.72 -12.46 10.77
CA LYS A 97 3.30 -13.39 11.76
C LYS A 97 2.58 -13.38 13.10
N GLY A 98 1.80 -12.34 13.40
CA GLY A 98 1.30 -12.03 14.73
C GLY A 98 -0.05 -12.65 15.06
N LYS A 99 -0.18 -13.12 16.31
CA LYS A 99 -1.45 -13.61 16.89
C LYS A 99 -2.14 -12.60 17.81
N ASN A 100 -1.60 -11.38 17.95
CA ASN A 100 -2.10 -10.38 18.90
C ASN A 100 -2.42 -9.05 18.19
N ILE A 101 -3.67 -8.97 17.73
CA ILE A 101 -4.26 -7.85 17.00
C ILE A 101 -4.20 -6.54 17.83
N GLU A 102 -4.36 -6.62 19.16
CA GLU A 102 -4.35 -5.45 20.05
C GLU A 102 -3.01 -4.71 20.08
N LYS A 103 -1.89 -5.43 19.89
CA LYS A 103 -0.55 -4.81 19.81
C LYS A 103 -0.22 -4.29 18.42
N ILE A 104 -0.82 -4.89 17.39
CA ILE A 104 -0.56 -4.56 15.99
C ILE A 104 -1.35 -3.32 15.58
N TYR A 105 -2.60 -3.22 16.02
CA TYR A 105 -3.51 -2.17 15.57
C TYR A 105 -3.06 -0.74 15.89
N PRO A 106 -2.46 -0.42 17.06
CA PRO A 106 -1.87 0.89 17.31
C PRO A 106 -0.74 1.24 16.32
N VAL A 107 0.09 0.26 15.97
CA VAL A 107 1.19 0.45 15.00
C VAL A 107 0.64 0.77 13.62
N ILE A 108 -0.39 0.04 13.18
CA ILE A 108 -1.09 0.33 11.92
C ILE A 108 -1.67 1.75 11.97
N LYS A 109 -2.35 2.13 13.06
CA LYS A 109 -2.99 3.45 13.19
C LYS A 109 -1.98 4.59 13.10
N GLU A 110 -0.79 4.44 13.70
CA GLU A 110 0.30 5.42 13.62
C GLU A 110 0.92 5.52 12.22
N SER A 111 1.07 4.40 11.52
CA SER A 111 1.65 4.34 10.18
C SER A 111 0.64 4.60 9.06
N TYR A 112 -0.67 4.48 9.33
CA TYR A 112 -1.74 4.46 8.34
C TYR A 112 -1.87 5.76 7.54
N ALA A 113 -1.66 6.92 8.16
CA ALA A 113 -1.73 8.19 7.42
C ALA A 113 -0.67 8.24 6.29
N ARG A 114 0.52 7.68 6.54
CA ARG A 114 1.58 7.57 5.52
C ARG A 114 1.24 6.50 4.49
N TYR A 115 0.62 5.41 4.92
CA TYR A 115 0.10 4.37 4.03
C TYR A 115 -0.93 4.92 3.05
N LEU A 116 -1.89 5.70 3.55
CA LEU A 116 -2.89 6.37 2.71
C LEU A 116 -2.22 7.30 1.69
N GLN A 117 -1.27 8.12 2.13
CA GLN A 117 -0.53 9.01 1.24
C GLN A 117 0.24 8.23 0.16
N MET A 118 0.93 7.15 0.53
CA MET A 118 1.65 6.28 -0.40
C MET A 118 0.72 5.73 -1.49
N VAL A 119 -0.42 5.14 -1.10
CA VAL A 119 -1.33 4.55 -2.09
C VAL A 119 -2.02 5.64 -2.92
N LEU A 120 -2.30 6.81 -2.36
CA LEU A 120 -2.78 7.96 -3.14
C LEU A 120 -1.73 8.44 -4.14
N ASP A 121 -0.46 8.55 -3.74
CA ASP A 121 0.63 8.94 -4.63
C ASP A 121 0.81 7.91 -5.75
N MET A 122 0.72 6.62 -5.45
CA MET A 122 0.66 5.53 -6.43
C MET A 122 -0.52 5.71 -7.39
N LEU A 123 -1.73 5.95 -6.87
CA LEU A 123 -2.93 6.17 -7.68
C LEU A 123 -2.79 7.39 -8.59
N THR A 124 -2.08 8.44 -8.15
CA THR A 124 -1.82 9.64 -8.95
C THR A 124 -0.74 9.38 -10.00
N HIS A 125 0.43 8.88 -9.62
CA HIS A 125 1.58 8.72 -10.53
C HIS A 125 1.38 7.61 -11.56
N MET A 126 0.56 6.61 -11.23
CA MET A 126 0.29 5.47 -12.10
C MET A 126 -1.08 5.58 -12.78
N GLY A 127 -1.91 6.53 -12.35
CA GLY A 127 -3.26 6.79 -12.86
C GLY A 127 -3.34 7.95 -13.86
N GLU A 128 -2.33 8.81 -13.93
CA GLU A 128 -2.17 9.78 -15.01
C GLU A 128 -1.83 9.00 -16.29
N GLU A 129 -2.74 9.02 -17.28
CA GLU A 129 -2.37 8.66 -18.65
C GLU A 129 -1.14 9.50 -19.00
N ALA A 130 -0.09 8.86 -19.53
CA ALA A 130 1.01 9.62 -20.11
C ALA A 130 0.40 10.60 -21.12
N GLU A 131 0.43 11.90 -20.83
CA GLU A 131 0.12 12.91 -21.82
C GLU A 131 1.14 12.69 -22.94
N GLU A 132 0.69 12.05 -24.03
CA GLU A 132 1.46 11.91 -25.26
C GLU A 132 1.69 13.34 -25.81
N GLU A 133 2.86 13.92 -25.55
CA GLU A 133 3.40 15.04 -26.32
C GLU A 133 4.01 14.58 -27.65
#